data_AF-A0A238YCU2-F1
#
_entry.id   AF-A0A238YCU2-F1
#
_cell.length_a   1.000
_cell.length_b   1.000
_cell.length_c   1.000
_cell.angle_alpha   90.00
_cell.angle_beta   90.00
_cell.angle_gamma   90.00
#
_symmetry.space_group_name_H-M   'P 1'
#
loop_
_entity.id
_entity.type
_entity.pdbx_description
1 polymer ?
#
loop_
_entity_poly.entity_id
_entity_poly.type
_entity_poly.pdbx_seq_one_letter_code
_entity_poly.pdbx_strand_id
1 'polypeptide(L)'
;MKTFKIVSIIGFISFATISCSPERATIVQGKSGVQLWSETCMRCHNTPSPADFNDADWSTIEMHMRVRANLTADESKKIFDFLRSAN
;
A
#
# COMPACT_ATOMS: atom_id res chain seq x y z
N MET A 1 -31.66 44.01 -9.60
CA MET A 1 -31.36 43.26 -8.35
C MET A 1 -32.32 42.08 -8.25
N LYS A 2 -31.83 40.88 -7.91
CA LYS A 2 -32.57 39.59 -7.75
C LYS A 2 -32.50 38.61 -8.94
N THR A 3 -31.33 38.02 -9.18
CA THR A 3 -31.23 36.65 -9.75
C THR A 3 -30.11 35.80 -9.12
N PHE A 4 -29.40 36.29 -8.09
CA PHE A 4 -28.24 35.61 -7.48
C PHE A 4 -28.56 34.55 -6.39
N LYS A 5 -29.79 34.02 -6.33
CA LYS A 5 -30.17 33.10 -5.22
C LYS A 5 -30.24 31.62 -5.56
N ILE A 6 -29.99 31.20 -6.79
CA ILE A 6 -30.21 29.79 -7.21
C ILE A 6 -28.91 28.96 -7.25
N VAL A 7 -27.73 29.59 -7.22
CA VAL A 7 -26.44 28.86 -7.32
C VAL A 7 -25.96 28.27 -5.98
N SER A 8 -26.63 28.56 -4.86
CA SER A 8 -26.12 28.22 -3.52
C SER A 8 -26.55 26.85 -2.95
N ILE A 9 -27.32 26.03 -3.68
CA ILE A 9 -27.91 24.77 -3.12
C ILE A 9 -27.28 23.49 -3.71
N ILE A 10 -26.35 23.58 -4.66
CA ILE A 10 -25.70 22.40 -5.28
C ILE A 10 -24.36 22.05 -4.60
N GLY A 11 -23.93 22.84 -3.61
CA GLY A 11 -22.58 22.76 -3.03
C GLY A 11 -22.35 21.74 -1.90
N PHE A 12 -23.30 20.84 -1.60
CA PHE A 12 -23.20 19.95 -0.43
C PHE A 12 -23.64 18.50 -0.72
N ILE A 13 -23.35 18.00 -1.92
CA ILE A 13 -23.40 16.57 -2.24
C ILE A 13 -22.03 16.15 -2.79
N SER A 14 -20.96 16.48 -2.08
CA SER A 14 -19.68 15.81 -2.28
C SER A 14 -19.69 14.55 -1.42
N PHE A 15 -20.45 13.60 -1.95
CA PHE A 15 -19.99 12.24 -2.17
C PHE A 15 -19.11 11.66 -1.05
N ALA A 16 -19.78 10.91 -0.16
CA ALA A 16 -19.19 9.80 0.56
C ALA A 16 -18.69 8.73 -0.45
N THR A 17 -17.60 9.00 -1.17
CA THR A 17 -16.90 7.98 -1.96
C THR A 17 -16.04 7.14 -1.04
N ILE A 18 -16.56 5.97 -0.68
CA ILE A 18 -15.94 4.66 -0.87
C ILE A 18 -14.43 4.64 -0.60
N SER A 19 -14.08 4.00 0.52
CA SER A 19 -12.74 3.77 1.10
C SER A 19 -11.70 3.03 0.23
N CYS A 20 -11.88 2.95 -1.09
CA CYS A 20 -10.94 2.35 -2.04
C CYS A 20 -10.35 3.46 -2.92
N SER A 21 -9.21 4.02 -2.51
CA SER A 21 -8.53 5.09 -3.26
C SER A 21 -7.82 4.51 -4.50
N PRO A 22 -8.30 4.76 -5.73
CA PRO A 22 -7.67 4.27 -6.96
C PRO A 22 -6.25 4.82 -7.12
N GLU A 23 -6.02 6.03 -6.60
CA GLU A 23 -4.72 6.69 -6.60
C GLU A 23 -3.66 5.90 -5.83
N ARG A 24 -4.03 5.28 -4.70
CA ARG A 24 -3.08 4.42 -3.97
C ARG A 24 -2.72 3.19 -4.79
N ALA A 25 -3.69 2.59 -5.48
CA ALA A 25 -3.43 1.42 -6.31
C ALA A 25 -2.46 1.77 -7.47
N THR A 26 -2.63 2.91 -8.15
CA THR A 26 -1.71 3.32 -9.22
C THR A 26 -0.29 3.61 -8.69
N ILE A 27 -0.17 4.21 -7.51
CA ILE A 27 1.13 4.43 -6.85
C ILE A 27 1.83 3.11 -6.56
N VAL A 28 1.13 2.13 -5.99
CA VAL A 28 1.72 0.80 -5.70
C VAL A 28 2.13 0.10 -7.00
N GLN A 29 1.30 0.17 -8.04
CA GLN A 29 1.59 -0.44 -9.35
C GLN A 29 2.89 0.09 -9.96
N GLY A 30 3.17 1.39 -9.83
CA GLY A 30 4.39 2.02 -10.33
C GLY A 30 5.67 1.74 -9.54
N LYS A 31 5.58 1.17 -8.32
CA LYS A 31 6.74 0.90 -7.46
C LYS A 31 7.26 -0.53 -7.61
N SER A 32 8.58 -0.68 -7.52
CA SER A 32 9.26 -1.99 -7.45
C SER A 32 9.18 -2.61 -6.05
N GLY A 33 9.46 -3.91 -5.94
CA GLY A 33 9.49 -4.62 -4.66
C GLY A 33 10.51 -4.04 -3.68
N VAL A 34 11.73 -3.75 -4.15
CA VAL A 34 12.79 -3.13 -3.33
C VAL A 34 12.38 -1.73 -2.84
N GLN A 35 11.70 -0.94 -3.68
CA GLN A 35 11.25 0.39 -3.28
C GLN A 35 10.15 0.29 -2.21
N LEU A 36 9.16 -0.58 -2.41
CA LEU A 36 8.11 -0.82 -1.42
C LEU A 36 8.67 -1.34 -0.10
N TRP A 37 9.67 -2.23 -0.15
CA TRP A 37 10.36 -2.74 1.04
C TRP A 37 11.05 -1.63 1.82
N SER A 38 11.87 -0.81 1.15
CA SER A 38 12.60 0.31 1.76
C SER A 38 11.67 1.36 2.37
N GLU A 39 10.54 1.65 1.73
CA GLU A 39 9.59 2.65 2.21
C GLU A 39 8.67 2.14 3.33
N THR A 40 8.41 0.83 3.40
CA THR A 40 7.35 0.27 4.25
C THR A 40 7.89 -0.52 5.44
N CYS A 41 8.91 -1.36 5.23
CA CYS A 41 9.26 -2.41 6.18
C CYS A 41 10.13 -1.91 7.35
N MET A 42 10.83 -0.78 7.19
CA MET A 42 11.60 -0.15 8.27
C MET A 42 10.77 0.75 9.20
N ARG A 43 9.44 0.83 9.00
CA ARG A 43 8.57 1.73 9.78
C ARG A 43 8.40 1.33 11.25
N CYS A 44 8.61 0.05 11.57
CA CYS A 44 8.35 -0.48 12.91
C CYS A 44 9.59 -1.11 13.58
N HIS A 45 10.51 -1.67 12.80
CA HIS A 45 11.74 -2.28 13.26
C HIS A 45 12.77 -2.27 12.13
N ASN A 46 14.02 -2.58 12.43
CA ASN A 46 15.02 -2.83 11.40
C ASN A 46 14.62 -4.04 10.57
N THR A 47 14.78 -3.95 9.26
CA THR A 47 14.48 -5.06 8.38
C THR A 47 15.61 -6.09 8.40
N PRO A 48 15.27 -7.39 8.45
CA PRO A 48 16.26 -8.43 8.22
C PRO A 48 16.80 -8.35 6.79
N SER A 49 18.03 -8.83 6.60
CA SER A 49 18.63 -9.04 5.29
C SER A 49 17.81 -10.06 4.51
N PRO A 50 17.65 -9.92 3.18
CA PRO A 50 17.03 -10.97 2.35
C PRO A 50 17.62 -12.37 2.59
N ALA A 51 18.94 -12.45 2.80
CA ALA A 51 19.67 -13.70 3.06
C ALA A 51 19.50 -14.29 4.47
N ASP A 52 18.76 -13.63 5.38
CA ASP A 52 18.54 -14.14 6.74
C ASP A 52 17.55 -15.33 6.76
N PHE A 53 16.75 -15.50 5.71
CA PHE A 53 15.65 -16.47 5.65
C PHE A 53 15.52 -17.13 4.27
N ASN A 54 15.10 -18.41 4.23
CA ASN A 54 14.80 -19.11 2.98
C ASN A 54 13.38 -18.77 2.46
N ASP A 55 13.02 -19.29 1.29
CA ASP A 55 11.72 -19.02 0.64
C ASP A 55 10.49 -19.40 1.47
N ALA A 56 10.56 -20.50 2.22
CA ALA A 56 9.46 -20.95 3.06
C ALA A 56 9.28 -20.06 4.30
N ASP A 57 10.40 -19.63 4.89
CA ASP A 57 10.41 -18.67 5.98
C ASP A 57 9.84 -17.33 5.52
N TRP A 58 10.27 -16.82 4.36
CA TRP A 58 9.73 -15.59 3.79
C TRP A 58 8.24 -15.67 3.48
N SER A 59 7.75 -16.82 3.02
CA SER A 59 6.31 -17.04 2.81
C SER A 59 5.52 -16.97 4.13
N THR A 60 6.11 -17.45 5.22
CA THR A 60 5.51 -17.36 6.56
C THR A 60 5.53 -15.92 7.08
N ILE A 61 6.66 -15.23 6.90
CA ILE A 61 6.82 -13.83 7.26
C ILE A 61 5.86 -12.95 6.44
N GLU A 62 5.63 -13.27 5.17
CA GLU A 62 4.65 -12.60 4.32
C GLU A 62 3.25 -12.66 4.94
N MET A 63 2.78 -13.86 5.30
CA MET A 63 1.47 -14.03 5.93
C MET A 63 1.33 -13.20 7.19
N HIS A 64 2.37 -13.15 8.03
CA HIS A 64 2.38 -12.35 9.24
C HIS A 64 2.39 -10.85 8.93
N MET A 65 3.36 -10.39 8.13
CA MET A 65 3.62 -8.98 7.90
C MET A 65 2.61 -8.31 6.99
N ARG A 66 1.92 -9.06 6.11
CA ARG A 66 0.78 -8.52 5.37
C ARG A 66 -0.28 -7.93 6.31
N VAL A 67 -0.55 -8.62 7.42
CA VAL A 67 -1.48 -8.12 8.45
C VAL A 67 -0.83 -7.03 9.30
N ARG A 68 0.40 -7.26 9.80
CA ARG A 68 1.06 -6.31 10.73
C ARG A 68 1.40 -4.96 10.10
N ALA A 69 1.86 -4.95 8.85
CA ALA A 69 2.20 -3.73 8.12
C ALA A 69 1.02 -3.16 7.32
N ASN A 70 -0.15 -3.82 7.35
CA ASN A 70 -1.35 -3.46 6.60
C ASN A 70 -1.08 -3.33 5.09
N LEU A 71 -0.47 -4.37 4.53
CA LEU A 71 -0.12 -4.45 3.11
C LEU A 71 -1.33 -4.93 2.31
N THR A 72 -1.54 -4.30 1.17
CA THR A 72 -2.38 -4.86 0.11
C THR A 72 -1.75 -6.15 -0.45
N ALA A 73 -2.54 -6.96 -1.15
CA ALA A 73 -2.03 -8.18 -1.78
C ALA A 73 -0.89 -7.89 -2.78
N ASP A 74 -0.98 -6.79 -3.53
CA ASP A 74 0.03 -6.40 -4.52
C ASP A 74 1.32 -5.88 -3.86
N GLU A 75 1.20 -5.04 -2.81
CA GLU A 75 2.37 -4.61 -2.02
C GLU A 75 3.09 -5.83 -1.41
N SER A 76 2.32 -6.73 -0.78
CA SER A 76 2.83 -7.97 -0.18
C SER A 76 3.60 -8.79 -1.21
N LYS A 77 2.95 -9.12 -2.34
CA LYS A 77 3.57 -9.92 -3.40
C LYS A 77 4.87 -9.30 -3.89
N LYS A 78 4.87 -8.00 -4.22
CA LYS A 78 6.06 -7.32 -4.75
C LYS A 78 7.23 -7.33 -3.76
N ILE A 79 6.95 -7.06 -2.49
CA ILE A 79 7.97 -7.04 -1.43
C ILE A 79 8.58 -8.43 -1.25
N PHE A 80 7.74 -9.46 -1.10
CA PHE A 80 8.20 -10.81 -0.78
C PHE A 80 8.72 -11.59 -1.99
N ASP A 81 8.33 -11.23 -3.22
CA ASP A 81 9.02 -11.68 -4.44
C ASP A 81 10.46 -11.12 -4.48
N PHE A 82 10.65 -9.84 -4.14
CA PHE A 82 11.98 -9.23 -4.06
C PHE A 82 12.86 -9.92 -3.01
N LEU A 83 12.34 -10.13 -1.80
CA LEU A 83 13.10 -10.77 -0.71
C LEU A 83 13.56 -12.19 -1.07
N ARG A 84 12.69 -13.00 -1.69
CA ARG A 84 13.03 -14.35 -2.17
C ARG A 84 13.97 -14.34 -3.37
N SER A 85 13.93 -13.31 -4.23
CA SER A 85 14.87 -13.20 -5.35
C SER A 85 16.30 -12.86 -4.91
N ALA A 86 16.49 -12.47 -3.65
CA ALA A 86 17.74 -11.94 -3.12
C ALA A 86 18.28 -12.75 -1.92
N ASN A 87 17.71 -13.92 -1.62
CA ASN A 87 18.12 -14.79 -0.51
C ASN A 87 19.12 -15.87 -0.91
#